data_AF-A0A8B5YIR5-F1
#
_entry.id   AF-A0A8B5YIR5-F1
#
_cell.length_a   1.000
_cell.length_b   1.000
_cell.length_c   1.000
_cell.angle_alpha   90.00
_cell.angle_beta   90.00
_cell.angle_gamma   90.00
#
_symmetry.space_group_name_H-M   'P 1'
#
loop_
_entity.id
_entity.type
_entity.pdbx_description
1 polymer ?
#
loop_
_entity_poly.entity_id
_entity_poly.type
_entity_poly.pdbx_seq_one_letter_code
_entity_poly.pdbx_strand_id
1 'polypeptide(L)'
;MCTISACLSLLLFGSGSVRTAGMASALALLVSHLQVMLIKKLYPRKRPYLTLKETQVLQNPLKDHSFPSGHTTAVFSVITPLMIFFPILALLLIPVGVSVGLSRIYLGLHYPSDVLAGTALGISVGTLSAMIF
;
A
#
# COMPACT_ATOMS: atom_id res chain seq x y z
N MET A 1 0.83 4.17 9.21
CA MET A 1 1.30 5.40 9.89
C MET A 1 1.87 6.40 8.88
N CYS A 2 2.98 6.10 8.18
CA CYS A 2 3.58 7.07 7.24
C CYS A 2 2.68 7.50 6.07
N THR A 3 1.86 6.61 5.49
CA THR A 3 0.97 6.96 4.36
C THR A 3 -0.14 7.93 4.76
N ILE A 4 -0.73 7.75 5.94
CA ILE A 4 -1.77 8.66 6.48
C ILE A 4 -1.16 10.03 6.77
N SER A 5 0.00 10.07 7.42
CA SER A 5 0.72 11.32 7.70
C SER A 5 1.10 12.06 6.41
N ALA A 6 1.53 11.34 5.37
CA ALA A 6 1.84 11.92 4.06
C ALA A 6 0.59 12.54 3.41
N CYS A 7 -0.53 11.82 3.35
CA CYS A 7 -1.78 12.36 2.82
C CYS A 7 -2.25 13.58 3.62
N LEU A 8 -2.22 13.53 4.95
CA LEU A 8 -2.63 14.64 5.80
C LEU A 8 -1.75 15.88 5.60
N SER A 9 -0.44 15.69 5.47
CA SER A 9 0.49 16.79 5.17
C SER A 9 0.17 17.45 3.81
N LEU A 10 -0.05 16.66 2.76
CA LEU A 10 -0.40 17.17 1.44
C LEU A 10 -1.76 17.89 1.42
N LEU A 11 -2.71 17.45 2.25
CA LEU A 11 -4.02 18.11 2.37
C LEU A 11 -3.95 19.44 3.12
N LEU A 12 -3.17 19.50 4.20
CA LEU A 12 -3.07 20.69 5.06
C LEU A 12 -2.15 21.77 4.48
N PHE A 13 -1.05 21.37 3.82
CA PHE A 13 -0.01 22.30 3.36
C PHE A 13 0.09 22.38 1.83
N GLY A 14 -0.53 21.46 1.08
CA GLY A 14 -0.51 21.49 -0.37
C GLY A 14 -1.40 22.59 -0.95
N SER A 15 -1.00 23.14 -2.09
CA SER A 15 -1.78 24.08 -2.89
C SER A 15 -1.85 23.64 -4.35
N GLY A 16 -2.90 24.08 -5.08
CA GLY A 16 -3.11 23.71 -6.49
C GLY A 16 -3.07 22.20 -6.71
N SER A 17 -2.31 21.77 -7.72
CA SER A 17 -2.16 20.36 -8.11
C SER A 17 -1.59 19.46 -7.00
N VAL A 18 -0.80 20.01 -6.07
CA VAL A 18 -0.26 19.23 -4.92
C VAL A 18 -1.39 18.80 -3.99
N ARG A 19 -2.33 19.71 -3.71
CA ARG A 19 -3.50 19.40 -2.87
C ARG A 19 -4.41 18.39 -3.56
N THR A 20 -4.62 18.55 -4.87
CA THR A 20 -5.41 17.62 -5.69
C THR A 20 -4.81 16.21 -5.65
N ALA A 21 -3.50 16.07 -5.84
CA ALA A 21 -2.81 14.79 -5.73
C ALA A 21 -2.91 14.21 -4.30
N GLY A 22 -2.87 15.05 -3.27
CA GLY A 22 -3.13 14.66 -1.88
C GLY A 22 -4.55 14.13 -1.63
N MET A 23 -5.56 14.79 -2.21
CA MET A 23 -6.97 14.35 -2.15
C MET A 23 -7.16 13.00 -2.86
N ALA A 24 -6.62 12.85 -4.06
CA ALA A 24 -6.64 11.58 -4.80
C ALA A 24 -5.93 10.47 -4.00
N SER A 25 -4.78 10.77 -3.40
CA SER A 25 -4.05 9.81 -2.56
C SER A 25 -4.82 9.41 -1.30
N ALA A 26 -5.51 10.37 -0.65
CA ALA A 26 -6.32 10.10 0.54
C ALA A 26 -7.55 9.24 0.20
N LEU A 27 -8.25 9.55 -0.89
CA LEU A 27 -9.38 8.76 -1.37
C LEU A 27 -8.93 7.34 -1.75
N ALA A 28 -7.83 7.22 -2.51
CA ALA A 28 -7.27 5.92 -2.88
C ALA A 28 -6.88 5.10 -1.64
N LEU A 29 -6.26 5.72 -0.64
CA LEU A 29 -5.88 5.06 0.60
C LEU A 29 -7.11 4.51 1.35
N LEU A 30 -8.18 5.30 1.48
CA LEU A 30 -9.42 4.87 2.12
C LEU A 30 -10.04 3.67 1.38
N VAL A 31 -10.22 3.79 0.06
CA VAL A 31 -10.82 2.74 -0.77
C VAL A 31 -9.99 1.46 -0.72
N SER A 32 -8.65 1.58 -0.77
CA SER A 32 -7.74 0.43 -0.69
C SER A 32 -7.86 -0.33 0.63
N HIS A 33 -8.05 0.36 1.75
CA HIS A 33 -8.21 -0.29 3.06
C HIS A 33 -9.52 -1.10 3.10
N LEU A 34 -10.61 -0.53 2.58
CA LEU A 34 -11.89 -1.24 2.48
C LEU A 34 -11.76 -2.51 1.62
N GLN A 35 -11.11 -2.40 0.45
CA GLN A 35 -10.88 -3.56 -0.42
C GLN A 35 -10.03 -4.64 0.25
N VAL A 36 -8.91 -4.26 0.90
CA VAL A 36 -8.05 -5.22 1.59
C VAL A 36 -8.81 -5.92 2.71
N MET A 37 -9.63 -5.20 3.49
CA MET A 37 -10.45 -5.80 4.55
C MET A 37 -11.45 -6.83 3.99
N LEU A 38 -12.10 -6.50 2.87
CA LEU A 38 -13.05 -7.42 2.21
C LEU A 38 -12.32 -8.67 1.67
N ILE A 39 -11.23 -8.49 0.93
CA ILE A 39 -10.50 -9.62 0.32
C ILE A 39 -9.92 -10.53 1.39
N LYS A 40 -9.38 -9.98 2.49
CA LYS A 40 -8.88 -10.77 3.61
C LYS A 40 -9.94 -11.67 4.21
N LYS A 41 -11.18 -11.19 4.32
CA LYS A 41 -12.31 -11.99 4.82
C LYS A 41 -12.70 -13.12 3.87
N LEU A 42 -12.56 -12.89 2.56
CA LEU A 42 -12.88 -13.89 1.52
C LEU A 42 -11.78 -14.93 1.32
N TYR A 43 -10.51 -14.56 1.50
CA TYR A 43 -9.35 -15.41 1.26
C TYR A 43 -8.47 -15.52 2.52
N PRO A 44 -8.84 -16.40 3.47
CA PRO A 44 -8.15 -16.55 4.74
C PRO A 44 -6.82 -17.31 4.61
N ARG A 45 -5.85 -16.72 3.91
CA ARG A 45 -4.53 -17.33 3.68
C ARG A 45 -3.64 -17.19 4.91
N LYS A 46 -3.10 -18.31 5.41
CA LYS A 46 -2.11 -18.34 6.51
C LYS A 46 -0.83 -17.59 6.12
N ARG A 47 -0.24 -16.85 7.05
CA ARG A 47 1.02 -16.10 6.85
C ARG A 47 2.24 -17.04 6.80
N PRO A 48 3.32 -16.68 6.07
CA PRO A 48 4.50 -17.53 5.93
C PRO A 48 5.10 -17.97 7.27
N TYR A 49 5.12 -17.09 8.27
CA TYR A 49 5.67 -17.41 9.59
C TYR A 49 4.91 -18.48 10.40
N LEU A 50 3.66 -18.77 10.03
CA LEU A 50 2.89 -19.86 10.64
C LEU A 50 3.21 -21.21 9.99
N THR A 51 3.85 -21.21 8.82
CA THR A 51 4.04 -22.39 7.98
C THR A 51 5.51 -22.73 7.74
N LEU A 52 6.40 -21.74 7.79
CA LEU A 52 7.83 -21.88 7.55
C LEU A 52 8.58 -21.75 8.88
N LYS A 53 9.46 -22.72 9.18
CA LYS A 53 10.16 -22.81 10.47
C LYS A 53 11.28 -21.76 10.66
N GLU A 54 11.73 -21.12 9.59
CA GLU A 54 12.95 -20.27 9.57
C GLU A 54 12.66 -18.77 9.40
N THR A 55 11.43 -18.32 9.65
CA THR A 55 11.08 -16.90 9.45
C THR A 55 11.56 -16.01 10.58
N GLN A 56 12.25 -14.92 10.23
CA GLN A 56 12.71 -13.85 11.13
C GLN A 56 11.53 -12.93 11.50
N VAL A 57 10.64 -13.38 12.38
CA VAL A 57 9.44 -12.63 12.76
C VAL A 57 9.62 -11.94 14.10
N LEU A 58 9.23 -10.67 14.16
CA LEU A 58 9.22 -9.89 15.40
C LEU A 58 8.32 -10.54 16.46
N GLN A 59 8.63 -10.33 17.74
CA GLN A 59 7.73 -10.73 18.82
C GLN A 59 6.34 -10.10 18.59
N ASN A 60 5.28 -10.92 18.66
CA ASN A 60 3.88 -10.54 18.50
C ASN A 60 3.43 -10.13 17.06
N PRO A 61 3.49 -11.03 16.07
CA PRO A 61 3.03 -10.73 14.72
C PRO A 61 1.50 -10.56 14.63
N LEU A 62 1.06 -9.78 13.64
CA LEU A 62 -0.36 -9.57 13.32
C LEU A 62 -1.04 -10.92 13.02
N LYS A 63 -2.17 -11.18 13.70
CA LYS A 63 -2.93 -12.45 13.60
C LYS A 63 -3.96 -12.48 12.45
N ASP A 64 -3.94 -11.49 11.56
CA ASP A 64 -4.85 -11.38 10.42
C ASP A 64 -4.35 -12.18 9.20
N HIS A 65 -5.18 -12.28 8.17
CA HIS A 65 -4.87 -13.01 6.95
C HIS A 65 -3.76 -12.35 6.12
N SER A 66 -2.97 -13.19 5.45
CA SER A 66 -1.80 -12.76 4.66
C SER A 66 -2.17 -12.08 3.33
N PHE A 67 -3.25 -12.51 2.69
CA PHE A 67 -3.61 -12.05 1.35
C PHE A 67 -4.71 -10.99 1.37
N PRO A 68 -4.56 -9.85 0.66
CA PRO A 68 -3.34 -9.32 0.05
C PRO A 68 -2.49 -8.54 1.07
N SER A 69 -1.30 -8.09 0.65
CA SER A 69 -0.42 -7.27 1.49
C SER A 69 -0.96 -5.85 1.68
N GLY A 70 -1.66 -5.59 2.78
CA GLY A 70 -2.24 -4.26 3.06
C GLY A 70 -1.22 -3.11 3.13
N HIS A 71 -0.01 -3.35 3.63
CA HIS A 71 1.06 -2.34 3.62
C HIS A 71 1.50 -1.99 2.20
N THR A 72 1.66 -3.01 1.35
CA THR A 72 2.03 -2.82 -0.05
C THR A 72 0.90 -2.09 -0.79
N THR A 73 -0.35 -2.51 -0.61
CA THR A 73 -1.51 -1.85 -1.21
C THR A 73 -1.61 -0.38 -0.81
N ALA A 74 -1.48 -0.07 0.48
CA ALA A 74 -1.58 1.30 0.98
C ALA A 74 -0.47 2.22 0.45
N VAL A 75 0.75 1.70 0.27
CA VAL A 75 1.85 2.50 -0.29
C VAL A 75 1.60 2.76 -1.77
N PHE A 76 1.33 1.71 -2.56
CA PHE A 76 1.07 1.85 -4.00
C PHE A 76 -0.19 2.67 -4.30
N SER A 77 -1.23 2.64 -3.44
CA SER A 77 -2.42 3.49 -3.61
C SER A 77 -2.14 4.97 -3.42
N VAL A 78 -1.18 5.33 -2.56
CA VAL A 78 -0.80 6.73 -2.29
C VAL A 78 0.20 7.26 -3.31
N ILE A 79 1.22 6.48 -3.66
CA ILE A 79 2.25 6.96 -4.58
C ILE A 79 1.75 7.04 -6.03
N THR A 80 0.75 6.24 -6.41
CA THR A 80 0.24 6.22 -7.80
C THR A 80 -0.37 7.57 -8.23
N PRO A 81 -1.32 8.18 -7.49
CA PRO A 81 -1.77 9.53 -7.82
C PRO A 81 -0.62 10.54 -7.84
N LEU A 82 0.30 10.49 -6.86
CA LEU A 82 1.45 11.39 -6.84
C LEU A 82 2.32 11.29 -8.11
N MET A 83 2.54 10.07 -8.61
CA MET A 83 3.27 9.85 -9.87
C MET A 83 2.47 10.27 -11.11
N ILE A 84 1.14 10.18 -11.08
CA ILE A 84 0.29 10.64 -12.19
C ILE A 84 0.33 12.17 -12.29
N PHE A 85 0.15 12.87 -11.16
CA PHE A 85 0.21 14.34 -11.12
C PHE A 85 1.64 14.89 -11.27
N PHE A 86 2.64 14.15 -10.79
CA PHE A 86 4.06 14.54 -10.82
C PHE A 86 4.95 13.36 -11.25
N PRO A 87 5.07 13.07 -12.55
CA PRO A 87 5.79 11.90 -13.07
C PRO A 87 7.26 11.78 -12.62
N ILE A 88 7.92 12.92 -12.38
CA ILE A 88 9.29 12.95 -11.88
C ILE A 88 9.47 12.27 -10.52
N LEU A 89 8.41 12.24 -9.69
CA LEU A 89 8.44 11.57 -8.39
C LEU A 89 8.53 10.05 -8.50
N ALA A 90 8.24 9.45 -9.66
CA ALA A 90 8.31 8.01 -9.86
C ALA A 90 9.71 7.44 -9.57
N LEU A 91 10.76 8.17 -9.93
CA LEU A 91 12.15 7.78 -9.67
C LEU A 91 12.45 7.60 -8.18
N LEU A 92 11.75 8.34 -7.31
CA LEU A 92 11.92 8.28 -5.87
C LEU A 92 10.89 7.36 -5.21
N LEU A 93 9.63 7.41 -5.64
CA LEU A 93 8.54 6.70 -4.98
C LEU A 93 8.47 5.20 -5.32
N ILE A 94 8.86 4.80 -6.53
CA ILE A 94 8.87 3.37 -6.91
C ILE A 94 9.88 2.59 -6.04
N PRO A 95 11.16 3.00 -5.89
CA PRO A 95 12.08 2.33 -4.98
C PRO A 95 11.57 2.24 -3.55
N VAL A 96 10.91 3.30 -3.04
CA VAL A 96 10.28 3.29 -1.72
C VAL A 96 9.18 2.23 -1.65
N GLY A 97 8.25 2.19 -2.61
CA GLY A 97 7.18 1.20 -2.65
C GLY A 97 7.69 -0.24 -2.73
N VAL A 98 8.70 -0.47 -3.59
CA VAL A 98 9.37 -1.78 -3.71
C VAL A 98 10.06 -2.17 -2.42
N SER A 99 10.77 -1.25 -1.77
CA SER A 99 11.45 -1.52 -0.50
C SER A 99 10.47 -1.97 0.59
N VAL A 100 9.28 -1.36 0.66
CA VAL A 100 8.22 -1.76 1.60
C VAL A 100 7.73 -3.18 1.30
N GLY A 101 7.47 -3.48 0.03
CA GLY A 101 7.05 -4.82 -0.41
C GLY A 101 8.09 -5.89 -0.07
N LEU A 102 9.36 -5.65 -0.40
CA LEU A 102 10.48 -6.54 -0.09
C LEU A 102 10.64 -6.74 1.41
N SER A 103 10.50 -5.68 2.20
CA SER A 103 10.54 -5.77 3.66
C SER A 103 9.46 -6.71 4.21
N ARG A 104 8.27 -6.77 3.57
CA ARG A 104 7.19 -7.67 4.00
C ARG A 104 7.50 -9.14 3.72
N ILE A 105 8.22 -9.41 2.64
CA ILE A 105 8.69 -10.76 2.27
C ILE A 105 9.83 -11.18 3.20
N TYR A 106 10.82 -10.31 3.38
CA TYR A 106 11.99 -10.55 4.23
C TYR A 106 11.62 -10.90 5.67
N LEU A 107 10.63 -10.20 6.25
CA LEU A 107 10.13 -10.47 7.59
C LEU A 107 9.19 -11.70 7.68
N GLY A 108 9.02 -12.47 6.61
CA GLY A 108 8.14 -13.64 6.58
C GLY A 108 6.65 -13.32 6.82
N LEU A 109 6.23 -12.06 6.61
CA LEU A 109 4.87 -11.63 6.88
C LEU A 109 3.93 -11.90 5.71
N HIS A 110 4.47 -11.89 4.47
CA HIS A 110 3.71 -12.02 3.24
C HIS A 110 4.47 -12.85 2.21
N TYR A 111 3.74 -13.60 1.39
CA TYR A 111 4.30 -14.24 0.21
C TYR A 111 4.56 -13.21 -0.90
N PRO A 112 5.50 -13.47 -1.84
CA PRO A 112 5.70 -12.62 -3.01
C PRO A 112 4.40 -12.34 -3.78
N SER A 113 3.52 -13.34 -3.89
CA SER A 113 2.19 -13.19 -4.50
C SER A 113 1.28 -12.19 -3.78
N ASP A 114 1.37 -12.09 -2.45
CA ASP A 114 0.54 -11.15 -1.67
C ASP A 114 1.00 -9.71 -1.91
N VAL A 115 2.30 -9.52 -2.12
CA VAL A 115 2.93 -8.23 -2.46
C VAL A 115 2.60 -7.83 -3.90
N LEU A 116 2.67 -8.77 -4.85
CA LEU A 116 2.28 -8.50 -6.24
C LEU A 116 0.80 -8.14 -6.35
N ALA A 117 -0.09 -8.91 -5.72
CA ALA A 117 -1.51 -8.58 -5.67
C ALA A 117 -1.77 -7.24 -4.97
N GLY A 118 -1.06 -6.98 -3.86
CA GLY A 118 -1.16 -5.72 -3.15
C GLY A 118 -0.74 -4.52 -4.01
N THR A 119 0.33 -4.67 -4.78
CA THR A 119 0.83 -3.67 -5.74
C THR A 119 -0.20 -3.38 -6.82
N ALA A 120 -0.73 -4.43 -7.47
CA ALA A 120 -1.73 -4.30 -8.52
C ALA A 120 -3.01 -3.61 -8.02
N LEU A 121 -3.51 -4.00 -6.84
CA LEU A 121 -4.67 -3.36 -6.22
C LEU A 121 -4.40 -1.89 -5.91
N GLY A 122 -3.23 -1.59 -5.32
CA GLY A 122 -2.85 -0.22 -4.96
C GLY A 122 -2.79 0.68 -6.19
N ILE A 123 -2.10 0.24 -7.26
CA ILE A 123 -2.02 0.98 -8.53
C ILE A 123 -3.42 1.17 -9.12
N SER A 124 -4.24 0.12 -9.17
CA SER A 124 -5.58 0.19 -9.78
C SER A 124 -6.46 1.24 -9.10
N VAL A 125 -6.52 1.21 -7.77
CA VAL A 125 -7.31 2.17 -6.99
C VAL A 125 -6.72 3.58 -7.07
N GLY A 126 -5.39 3.70 -7.01
CA GLY A 126 -4.69 4.98 -7.15
C GLY A 126 -4.98 5.65 -8.48
N THR A 127 -4.87 4.91 -9.58
CA THR A 127 -5.19 5.41 -10.93
C THR A 127 -6.64 5.84 -11.06
N LEU A 128 -7.59 4.98 -10.62
CA LEU A 128 -9.01 5.32 -10.64
C LEU A 128 -9.31 6.57 -9.81
N SER A 129 -8.70 6.68 -8.63
CA SER A 129 -8.87 7.85 -7.79
C SER A 129 -8.29 9.11 -8.42
N ALA A 130 -7.16 9.02 -9.11
CA ALA A 130 -6.56 10.16 -9.80
C ALA A 130 -7.43 10.66 -10.95
N MET A 131 -8.16 9.78 -11.63
CA MET A 131 -9.09 10.14 -12.73
C MET A 131 -10.34 10.92 -12.27
N ILE A 132 -10.65 10.91 -10.97
CA ILE A 132 -11.80 11.63 -10.40
C ILE A 132 -11.48 13.13 -10.21
N PHE A 133 -10.19 13.49 -10.20
CA PHE A 133 -9.69 14.82 -9.86
C PHE A 133 -8.98 15.48 -11.05
#